data_AF-A0A0F9N7Z6-F1
#
_entry.id   AF-A0A0F9N7Z6-F1
#
_cell.length_a   1.000
_cell.length_b   1.000
_cell.length_c   1.000
_cell.angle_alpha   90.00
_cell.angle_beta   90.00
_cell.angle_gamma   90.00
#
_symmetry.space_group_name_H-M   'P 1'
#
loop_
_entity.id
_entity.type
_entity.pdbx_description
1 polymer ?
#
loop_
_entity_poly.entity_id
_entity_poly.type
_entity_poly.pdbx_seq_one_letter_code
_entity_poly.pdbx_strand_id
1 'polypeptide(L)'
;MESQQPDPVPANDEVLIEYIDSDTTSNEHFKKSLQQMKTWLSAIYPVSKIDRAMVGYQISGGINIFGQPPTISTRLKTELKIKVRIWTFMNCYYICATMAHDASYDHLECMVSSRRARTGETHGRCNWFPDGKFCQENWEDILTNIVRYEAEEVRSEDWKDKLSRENNWKQWKQRKEKRLECNFL
;
A
#
# COMPACT_ATOMS: atom_id res chain seq x y z
N MET A 1 2.05 27.06 -2.23
CA MET A 1 2.21 25.69 -2.78
C MET A 1 2.83 24.86 -1.67
N GLU A 2 2.00 24.19 -0.87
CA GLU A 2 2.50 23.23 0.12
C GLU A 2 3.16 22.09 -0.64
N SER A 3 4.47 21.96 -0.50
CA SER A 3 5.18 20.76 -0.92
C SER A 3 4.66 19.64 -0.03
N GLN A 4 3.81 18.76 -0.57
CA GLN A 4 3.56 17.47 0.06
C GLN A 4 4.94 16.81 0.22
N GLN A 5 5.41 16.70 1.46
CA GLN A 5 6.60 15.92 1.74
C GLN A 5 6.30 14.50 1.23
N PRO A 6 7.20 13.89 0.44
CA PRO A 6 7.00 12.51 0.04
C PRO A 6 6.88 11.66 1.32
N ASP A 7 5.86 10.81 1.37
CA ASP A 7 5.67 9.86 2.47
C ASP A 7 7.02 9.20 2.79
N PRO A 8 7.39 9.10 4.08
CA PRO A 8 8.66 8.50 4.46
C PRO A 8 8.71 7.09 3.86
N VAL A 9 9.72 6.83 3.02
CA VAL A 9 9.91 5.51 2.42
C VAL A 9 10.11 4.51 3.56
N PRO A 10 9.17 3.58 3.77
CA PRO A 10 9.27 2.62 4.86
C PRO A 10 10.46 1.67 4.67
N ALA A 11 10.92 1.02 5.74
CA ALA A 11 12.00 0.05 5.68
C ALA A 11 11.68 -1.12 4.72
N ASN A 12 12.70 -1.90 4.38
CA ASN A 12 12.52 -3.09 3.55
C ASN A 12 11.60 -4.09 4.28
N ASP A 13 10.75 -4.79 3.53
CA ASP A 13 9.75 -5.74 4.01
C ASP A 13 8.60 -5.13 4.83
N GLU A 14 8.35 -3.83 4.77
CA GLU A 14 7.17 -3.28 5.43
C GLU A 14 5.88 -3.68 4.70
N VAL A 15 4.82 -3.83 5.48
CA VAL A 15 3.44 -3.99 5.01
C VAL A 15 2.60 -2.96 5.75
N LEU A 16 1.74 -2.26 5.03
CA LEU A 16 0.75 -1.35 5.61
C LEU A 16 -0.62 -1.79 5.12
N ILE A 17 -1.55 -1.94 6.05
CA ILE A 17 -2.92 -2.35 5.75
C ILE A 17 -3.83 -1.23 6.23
N GLU A 18 -4.33 -0.45 5.29
CA GLU A 18 -5.31 0.60 5.56
C GLU A 18 -6.69 0.05 5.19
N TYR A 19 -7.69 0.31 6.01
CA TYR A 19 -9.06 0.06 5.60
C TYR A 19 -9.96 1.22 5.96
N ILE A 20 -10.89 1.52 5.07
CA ILE A 20 -11.88 2.57 5.26
C ILE A 20 -13.20 1.88 5.49
N ASP A 21 -13.74 2.11 6.67
CA ASP A 21 -15.04 1.59 7.06
C ASP A 21 -15.87 2.76 7.60
N SER A 22 -16.95 3.05 6.89
CA SER A 22 -17.85 4.17 7.19
C SER A 22 -18.89 3.83 8.26
N ASP A 23 -19.08 2.54 8.60
CA ASP A 23 -20.09 2.10 9.59
C ASP A 23 -19.64 0.76 10.23
N THR A 24 -18.62 0.86 11.08
CA THR A 24 -17.68 -0.21 11.52
C THR A 24 -18.20 -1.34 12.41
N THR A 25 -19.49 -1.68 12.44
CA THR A 25 -19.95 -2.79 13.32
C THR A 25 -20.89 -3.82 12.71
N SER A 26 -21.58 -3.54 11.58
CA SER A 26 -22.65 -4.44 11.08
C SER A 26 -22.36 -5.12 9.74
N ASN A 27 -21.36 -4.69 8.96
CA ASN A 27 -21.12 -5.28 7.64
C ASN A 27 -20.34 -6.61 7.73
N GLU A 28 -21.06 -7.72 7.88
CA GLU A 28 -20.49 -9.07 7.96
C GLU A 28 -19.70 -9.49 6.71
N HIS A 29 -20.11 -9.01 5.53
CA HIS A 29 -19.40 -9.26 4.28
C HIS A 29 -18.01 -8.63 4.28
N PHE A 30 -17.92 -7.39 4.76
CA PHE A 30 -16.65 -6.69 4.92
C PHE A 30 -15.71 -7.38 5.90
N LYS A 31 -16.23 -7.78 7.07
CA LYS A 31 -15.45 -8.52 8.09
C LYS A 31 -14.89 -9.82 7.53
N LYS A 32 -15.70 -10.59 6.79
CA LYS A 32 -15.26 -11.84 6.14
C LYS A 32 -14.14 -11.60 5.15
N SER A 33 -14.26 -10.58 4.31
CA SER A 33 -13.24 -10.28 3.30
C SER A 33 -11.97 -9.71 3.91
N LEU A 34 -12.06 -8.92 4.98
CA LEU A 34 -10.91 -8.49 5.75
C LEU A 34 -10.18 -9.69 6.38
N GLN A 35 -10.92 -10.64 6.95
CA GLN A 35 -10.36 -11.88 7.47
C GLN A 35 -9.74 -12.76 6.35
N GLN A 36 -10.35 -12.79 5.17
CA GLN A 36 -9.81 -13.47 4.01
C GLN A 36 -8.48 -12.84 3.57
N MET A 37 -8.42 -11.50 3.47
CA MET A 37 -7.20 -10.77 3.14
C MET A 37 -6.09 -11.03 4.17
N LYS A 38 -6.42 -11.07 5.47
CA LYS A 38 -5.47 -11.47 6.52
C LYS A 38 -4.89 -12.85 6.29
N THR A 39 -5.76 -13.81 5.97
CA THR A 39 -5.38 -15.20 5.73
C THR A 39 -4.43 -15.29 4.55
N TRP A 40 -4.75 -14.61 3.46
CA TRP A 40 -3.89 -14.52 2.28
C TRP A 40 -2.53 -13.86 2.57
N LEU A 41 -2.51 -12.75 3.30
CA LEU A 41 -1.26 -12.09 3.69
C LEU A 41 -0.42 -12.91 4.66
N SER A 42 -1.04 -13.79 5.46
CA SER A 42 -0.33 -14.65 6.41
C SER A 42 0.57 -15.69 5.75
N ALA A 43 0.35 -15.97 4.46
CA ALA A 43 1.25 -16.79 3.65
C ALA A 43 2.59 -16.09 3.35
N ILE A 44 2.64 -14.75 3.48
CA ILE A 44 3.80 -13.91 3.12
C ILE A 44 4.44 -13.32 4.37
N TYR A 45 3.63 -12.87 5.32
CA TYR A 45 4.07 -12.19 6.54
C TYR A 45 3.60 -12.92 7.79
N PRO A 46 4.39 -12.91 8.88
CA PRO A 46 3.90 -13.38 10.18
C PRO A 46 2.64 -12.62 10.60
N VAL A 47 1.66 -13.33 11.17
CA VAL A 47 0.38 -12.75 11.62
C VAL A 47 0.60 -11.56 12.57
N SER A 48 1.58 -11.65 13.47
CA SER A 48 1.93 -10.56 14.39
C SER A 48 2.42 -9.28 13.71
N LYS A 49 2.89 -9.36 12.45
CA LYS A 49 3.27 -8.21 11.64
C LYS A 49 2.04 -7.63 10.92
N ILE A 50 1.17 -8.48 10.42
CA ILE A 50 -0.11 -8.10 9.81
C ILE A 50 -0.96 -7.34 10.82
N ASP A 51 -1.15 -7.88 12.02
CA ASP A 51 -1.99 -7.23 13.05
C ASP A 51 -1.43 -5.88 13.50
N ARG A 52 -0.10 -5.71 13.53
CA ARG A 52 0.55 -4.42 13.82
C ARG A 52 0.43 -3.40 12.68
N ALA A 53 0.36 -3.88 11.44
CA ALA A 53 0.28 -3.07 10.23
C ALA A 53 -1.14 -2.59 9.92
N MET A 54 -2.15 -3.11 10.61
CA MET A 54 -3.54 -2.74 10.41
C MET A 54 -3.87 -1.39 11.05
N VAL A 55 -4.27 -0.46 10.19
CA VAL A 55 -4.76 0.86 10.58
C VAL A 55 -6.16 1.02 10.02
N GLY A 56 -7.15 1.05 10.92
CA GLY A 56 -8.53 1.33 10.57
C GLY A 56 -8.81 2.82 10.59
N TYR A 57 -9.42 3.33 9.52
CA TYR A 57 -10.00 4.68 9.49
C TYR A 57 -11.52 4.57 9.60
N GLN A 58 -12.06 4.98 10.74
CA GLN A 58 -13.50 5.14 10.90
C GLN A 58 -13.92 6.49 10.31
N ILE A 59 -14.69 6.46 9.22
CA ILE A 59 -15.35 7.68 8.74
C ILE A 59 -16.67 7.81 9.52
N SER A 60 -16.61 8.39 10.71
CA SER A 60 -17.83 8.83 11.40
C SER A 60 -18.51 9.88 10.52
N GLY A 61 -19.72 9.57 10.06
CA GLY A 61 -20.46 10.38 9.10
C GLY A 61 -20.50 11.88 9.40
N GLY A 62 -20.04 12.67 8.43
CA GLY A 62 -20.50 14.02 8.12
C GLY A 62 -20.19 15.14 9.13
N ILE A 63 -19.03 15.79 9.00
CA ILE A 63 -18.91 17.22 9.29
C ILE A 63 -18.15 17.90 8.15
N ASN A 64 -18.87 18.77 7.44
CA ASN A 64 -18.30 19.84 6.62
C ASN A 64 -17.46 20.75 7.53
N ILE A 65 -16.13 20.72 7.43
CA ILE A 65 -15.28 21.65 8.19
C ILE A 65 -15.13 23.00 7.46
N PHE A 66 -15.55 23.11 6.20
CA PHE A 66 -15.65 24.38 5.50
C PHE A 66 -16.96 24.42 4.73
N GLY A 67 -17.80 25.43 5.01
CA GLY A 67 -19.17 25.60 4.49
C GLY A 67 -19.28 25.85 2.99
N GLN A 68 -18.66 25.02 2.17
CA GLN A 68 -18.93 24.93 0.75
C GLN A 68 -19.93 23.80 0.49
N PRO A 69 -20.91 24.01 -0.41
CA PRO A 69 -21.79 22.95 -0.85
C PRO A 69 -20.95 21.84 -1.50
N PRO A 70 -21.27 20.55 -1.28
CA PRO A 70 -20.52 19.45 -1.85
C PRO A 70 -20.69 19.41 -3.36
N THR A 71 -19.74 19.98 -4.10
CA THR A 71 -19.57 19.77 -5.54
C THR A 71 -18.64 18.57 -5.79
N ILE A 72 -18.90 17.44 -5.13
CA ILE A 72 -18.29 16.15 -5.49
C ILE A 72 -19.36 15.07 -5.36
N SER A 73 -19.71 14.53 -6.53
CA SER A 73 -20.56 13.36 -6.81
C SER A 73 -20.81 12.41 -5.63
N THR A 74 -22.10 12.16 -5.40
CA THR A 74 -22.78 11.20 -4.52
C THR A 74 -22.34 9.72 -4.60
N ARG A 75 -21.24 9.37 -5.28
CA ARG A 75 -20.75 7.98 -5.45
C ARG A 75 -19.86 7.46 -4.32
N LEU A 76 -19.40 8.29 -3.40
CA LEU A 76 -18.42 7.89 -2.37
C LEU A 76 -19.03 7.28 -1.09
N LYS A 77 -20.35 7.03 -1.03
CA LYS A 77 -21.02 6.54 0.19
C LYS A 77 -21.23 5.02 0.28
N THR A 78 -20.85 4.23 -0.73
CA THR A 78 -21.26 2.80 -0.82
C THR A 78 -20.12 1.80 -1.01
N GLU A 79 -18.87 2.25 -1.14
CA GLU A 79 -17.73 1.36 -1.38
C GLU A 79 -16.86 1.25 -0.13
N LEU A 80 -16.69 0.03 0.36
CA LEU A 80 -15.75 -0.33 1.40
C LEU A 80 -14.43 -0.75 0.75
N LYS A 81 -13.30 -0.32 1.33
CA LYS A 81 -11.98 -0.56 0.73
C LYS A 81 -10.98 -1.11 1.74
N ILE A 82 -10.28 -2.16 1.35
CA ILE A 82 -9.11 -2.70 2.04
C ILE A 82 -7.91 -2.43 1.14
N LYS A 83 -6.98 -1.60 1.60
CA LYS A 83 -5.78 -1.22 0.87
C LYS A 83 -4.58 -1.84 1.56
N VAL A 84 -3.75 -2.52 0.79
CA VAL A 84 -2.54 -3.14 1.26
C VAL A 84 -1.38 -2.58 0.44
N ARG A 85 -0.37 -2.10 1.14
CA ARG A 85 0.91 -1.71 0.53
C ARG A 85 1.96 -2.71 0.97
N ILE A 86 2.61 -3.34 -0.01
CA ILE A 86 3.71 -4.29 0.18
C ILE A 86 4.96 -3.67 -0.41
N TRP A 87 6.02 -3.64 0.37
CA TRP A 87 7.24 -2.95 0.03
C TRP A 87 8.42 -3.92 -0.09
N THR A 88 8.83 -4.21 -1.32
CA THR A 88 10.05 -4.99 -1.61
C THR A 88 11.25 -4.07 -1.67
N PHE A 89 12.45 -4.58 -1.94
CA PHE A 89 13.64 -3.73 -2.05
C PHE A 89 13.50 -2.62 -3.10
N MET A 90 12.90 -2.94 -4.24
CA MET A 90 12.82 -2.04 -5.40
C MET A 90 11.46 -1.39 -5.60
N ASN A 91 10.39 -2.07 -5.19
CA ASN A 91 9.03 -1.75 -5.60
C ASN A 91 8.08 -1.59 -4.41
N CYS A 92 6.97 -0.92 -4.69
CA CYS A 92 5.80 -0.81 -3.84
C CYS A 92 4.62 -1.40 -4.61
N TYR A 93 3.98 -2.42 -4.04
CA TYR A 93 2.78 -3.03 -4.57
C TYR A 93 1.59 -2.50 -3.79
N TYR A 94 0.64 -1.91 -4.50
CA TYR A 94 -0.62 -1.42 -3.98
C TYR A 94 -1.72 -2.40 -4.39
N ILE A 95 -2.21 -3.17 -3.43
CA ILE A 95 -3.31 -4.11 -3.60
C ILE A 95 -4.54 -3.47 -2.97
N CYS A 96 -5.64 -3.41 -3.71
CA CYS A 96 -6.87 -2.79 -3.24
C CYS A 96 -8.04 -3.75 -3.46
N ALA A 97 -8.72 -4.12 -2.38
CA ALA A 97 -10.00 -4.78 -2.44
C ALA A 97 -11.09 -3.71 -2.30
N THR A 98 -11.95 -3.60 -3.30
CA THR A 98 -13.13 -2.72 -3.29
C THR A 98 -14.38 -3.56 -3.26
N MET A 99 -15.25 -3.28 -2.29
CA MET A 99 -16.47 -4.03 -2.06
C MET A 99 -17.65 -3.08 -1.95
N ALA A 100 -18.78 -3.45 -2.56
CA ALA A 100 -20.01 -2.72 -2.39
C ALA A 100 -20.65 -3.05 -1.04
N HIS A 101 -21.29 -2.07 -0.41
CA HIS A 101 -21.95 -2.25 0.88
C HIS A 101 -23.08 -3.30 0.84
N ASP A 102 -23.70 -3.50 -0.33
CA ASP A 102 -24.75 -4.48 -0.60
C ASP A 102 -24.22 -5.85 -1.08
N ALA A 103 -22.89 -6.03 -1.09
CA ALA A 103 -22.21 -7.22 -1.62
C ALA A 103 -22.54 -7.54 -3.09
N SER A 104 -23.03 -6.56 -3.86
CA SER A 104 -23.30 -6.73 -5.30
C SER A 104 -22.01 -6.84 -6.13
N TYR A 105 -20.89 -6.37 -5.57
CA TYR A 105 -19.62 -6.27 -6.25
C TYR A 105 -18.47 -6.41 -5.26
N ASP A 106 -17.52 -7.31 -5.58
CA ASP A 106 -16.23 -7.39 -4.92
C ASP A 106 -15.13 -7.51 -5.96
N HIS A 107 -14.14 -6.64 -5.85
CA HIS A 107 -13.05 -6.56 -6.79
C HIS A 107 -11.72 -6.42 -6.10
N LEU A 108 -10.69 -6.99 -6.71
CA LEU A 108 -9.32 -7.01 -6.27
C LEU A 108 -8.46 -6.52 -7.42
N GLU A 109 -7.73 -5.44 -7.17
CA GLU A 109 -6.79 -4.83 -8.11
C GLU A 109 -5.39 -4.77 -7.48
N CYS A 110 -4.37 -4.80 -8.33
CA CYS A 110 -2.99 -4.60 -7.92
C CYS A 110 -2.24 -3.69 -8.90
N MET A 111 -1.48 -2.75 -8.33
CA MET A 111 -0.56 -1.90 -9.07
C MET A 111 0.83 -1.99 -8.45
N VAL A 112 1.86 -1.98 -9.28
CA VAL A 112 3.24 -1.84 -8.83
C VAL A 112 3.78 -0.48 -9.22
N SER A 113 4.50 0.18 -8.31
CA SER A 113 5.30 1.37 -8.60
C SER A 113 6.73 1.18 -8.11
N SER A 114 7.69 1.77 -8.83
CA SER A 114 9.08 1.77 -8.39
C SER A 114 9.23 2.70 -7.18
N ARG A 115 9.92 2.28 -6.11
CA ARG A 115 10.16 3.12 -4.92
C ARG A 115 10.95 4.39 -5.20
N ARG A 116 11.68 4.45 -6.32
CA ARG A 116 12.57 5.56 -6.65
C ARG A 116 12.05 6.31 -7.86
N ALA A 117 11.41 7.45 -7.61
CA ALA A 117 11.20 8.44 -8.67
C ALA A 117 12.54 8.83 -9.27
N ARG A 118 12.64 8.93 -10.60
CA ARG A 118 13.86 9.46 -11.23
C ARG A 118 13.98 10.94 -10.90
N THR A 119 15.19 11.47 -10.92
CA THR A 119 15.43 12.90 -10.72
C THR A 119 14.55 13.71 -11.69
N GLY A 120 13.59 14.47 -11.16
CA GLY A 120 12.66 15.29 -11.93
C GLY A 120 11.27 14.69 -12.17
N GLU A 121 11.00 13.45 -11.77
CA GLU A 121 9.65 12.87 -11.84
C GLU A 121 8.83 13.23 -10.59
N THR A 122 7.66 13.85 -10.80
CA THR A 122 6.66 14.12 -9.74
C THR A 122 5.63 13.00 -9.60
N HIS A 123 5.60 12.05 -10.54
CA HIS A 123 4.67 10.93 -10.58
C HIS A 123 5.44 9.63 -10.79
N GLY A 124 5.19 8.63 -9.93
CA GLY A 124 5.72 7.29 -10.13
C GLY A 124 5.06 6.63 -11.35
N ARG A 125 5.84 5.92 -12.18
CA ARG A 125 5.25 5.02 -13.17
C ARG A 125 4.66 3.82 -12.46
N CYS A 126 3.38 3.56 -12.71
CA CYS A 126 2.70 2.38 -12.19
C CYS A 126 2.47 1.38 -13.32
N ASN A 127 2.77 0.11 -13.08
CA ASN A 127 2.34 -0.99 -13.94
C ASN A 127 1.13 -1.67 -13.29
N TRP A 128 0.11 -1.91 -14.09
CA TRP A 128 -1.10 -2.61 -13.65
C TRP A 128 -0.89 -4.11 -13.75
N PHE A 129 -1.30 -4.82 -12.70
CA PHE A 129 -1.32 -6.28 -12.68
C PHE A 129 -2.74 -6.75 -13.01
N PRO A 130 -2.93 -8.05 -13.28
CA PRO A 130 -4.28 -8.60 -13.44
C PRO A 130 -5.17 -8.22 -12.27
N ASP A 131 -6.37 -7.75 -12.59
CA ASP A 131 -7.42 -7.37 -11.65
C ASP A 131 -8.66 -8.24 -11.89
N GLY A 132 -9.63 -8.17 -10.98
CA GLY A 132 -10.91 -8.86 -11.17
C GLY A 132 -11.58 -9.18 -9.85
N LYS A 133 -12.29 -10.31 -9.77
CA LYS A 133 -13.12 -10.61 -8.60
C LYS A 133 -12.27 -10.77 -7.34
N PHE A 134 -12.81 -10.37 -6.18
CA PHE A 134 -12.23 -10.73 -4.89
C PHE A 134 -12.36 -12.24 -4.62
N CYS A 135 -11.43 -13.02 -5.13
CA CYS A 135 -11.36 -14.46 -4.96
C CYS A 135 -9.91 -14.94 -4.89
N GLN A 136 -9.74 -16.19 -4.47
CA GLN A 136 -8.41 -16.78 -4.28
C GLN A 136 -7.62 -16.92 -5.59
N GLU A 137 -8.29 -17.24 -6.69
CA GLU A 137 -7.65 -17.34 -8.02
C GLU A 137 -6.99 -16.01 -8.42
N ASN A 138 -7.73 -14.91 -8.36
CA ASN A 138 -7.19 -13.58 -8.65
C ASN A 138 -6.08 -13.15 -7.68
N TRP A 139 -6.19 -13.53 -6.40
CA TRP A 139 -5.12 -13.30 -5.42
C TRP A 139 -3.83 -14.06 -5.80
N GLU A 140 -3.95 -15.33 -6.17
CA GLU A 140 -2.82 -16.17 -6.59
C GLU A 140 -2.18 -15.66 -7.89
N ASP A 141 -2.99 -15.17 -8.82
CA ASP A 141 -2.52 -14.51 -10.04
C ASP A 141 -1.74 -13.23 -9.73
N ILE A 142 -2.25 -12.39 -8.82
CA ILE A 142 -1.53 -11.19 -8.36
C ILE A 142 -0.18 -11.59 -7.76
N LEU A 143 -0.15 -12.55 -6.83
CA LEU A 143 1.10 -13.00 -6.21
C LEU A 143 2.09 -13.57 -7.23
N THR A 144 1.60 -14.37 -8.18
CA THR A 144 2.44 -14.93 -9.25
C THR A 144 3.07 -13.82 -10.09
N ASN A 145 2.31 -12.78 -10.42
CA ASN A 145 2.85 -11.63 -11.16
C ASN A 145 3.83 -10.80 -10.31
N ILE A 146 3.63 -10.68 -8.99
CA ILE A 146 4.59 -10.00 -8.10
C ILE A 146 5.93 -10.73 -8.13
N VAL A 147 5.90 -12.05 -7.98
CA VAL A 147 7.11 -12.88 -8.02
C VAL A 147 7.80 -12.80 -9.38
N ARG A 148 7.04 -12.86 -10.49
CA ARG A 148 7.60 -12.71 -11.85
C ARG A 148 8.26 -11.35 -12.05
N TYR A 149 7.59 -10.28 -11.62
CA TYR A 149 8.07 -8.92 -11.77
C TYR A 149 9.37 -8.68 -10.98
N GLU A 150 9.43 -9.14 -9.72
CA GLU A 150 10.67 -9.08 -8.94
C GLU A 150 11.78 -9.94 -9.55
N ALA A 151 11.45 -11.15 -10.05
CA ALA A 151 12.43 -12.04 -10.65
C ALA A 151 13.04 -11.46 -11.95
N GLU A 152 12.24 -10.78 -12.77
CA GLU A 152 12.71 -10.09 -13.98
C GLU A 152 13.65 -8.92 -13.63
N GLU A 153 13.30 -8.11 -12.62
CA GLU A 153 14.16 -7.03 -12.14
C GLU A 153 15.52 -7.55 -11.63
N VAL A 154 15.54 -8.67 -10.91
CA VAL A 154 16.79 -9.33 -10.45
C VAL A 154 17.61 -9.91 -11.61
N ARG A 155 17.01 -10.20 -12.76
CA ARG A 155 17.77 -10.64 -13.96
C ARG A 155 18.40 -9.48 -14.73
N SER A 156 17.91 -8.24 -14.54
CA SER A 156 18.53 -7.06 -15.14
C SER A 156 19.88 -6.77 -14.46
N GLU A 157 20.99 -6.67 -15.19
CA GLU A 157 22.34 -6.47 -14.61
C GLU A 157 22.45 -5.22 -13.71
N ASP A 158 21.50 -4.30 -13.83
CA ASP A 158 21.36 -3.08 -13.03
C ASP A 158 21.01 -3.32 -11.54
N TRP A 159 20.51 -4.49 -11.14
CA TRP A 159 20.02 -4.69 -9.76
C TRP A 159 21.13 -4.55 -8.71
N LYS A 160 22.36 -4.98 -9.03
CA LYS A 160 23.52 -4.87 -8.14
C LYS A 160 23.90 -3.41 -7.88
N ASP A 161 23.79 -2.59 -8.92
CA ASP A 161 24.04 -1.15 -8.82
C ASP A 161 22.94 -0.44 -8.02
N LYS A 162 21.68 -0.85 -8.20
CA LYS A 162 20.56 -0.35 -7.38
C LYS A 162 20.75 -0.73 -5.90
N LEU A 163 21.13 -1.97 -5.61
CA LEU A 163 21.41 -2.47 -4.25
C LEU A 163 22.57 -1.73 -3.58
N SER A 164 23.68 -1.55 -4.29
CA SER A 164 24.85 -0.82 -3.82
C SER A 164 24.52 0.64 -3.47
N ARG A 165 23.74 1.32 -4.32
CA ARG A 165 23.30 2.71 -4.07
C ARG A 165 22.43 2.84 -2.82
N GLU A 166 21.55 1.89 -2.54
CA GLU A 166 20.71 1.92 -1.35
C GLU A 166 21.52 1.65 -0.07
N ASN A 167 22.45 0.70 -0.11
CA ASN A 167 23.35 0.46 1.02
C ASN A 167 24.19 1.71 1.33
N ASN A 168 24.67 2.40 0.30
CA ASN A 168 25.38 3.68 0.46
C ASN A 168 24.47 4.78 1.01
N TRP A 169 23.22 4.87 0.56
CA TRP A 169 22.23 5.81 1.09
C TRP A 169 21.91 5.57 2.57
N LYS A 170 21.67 4.32 2.96
CA LYS A 170 21.43 3.92 4.36
C LYS A 170 22.61 4.26 5.26
N GLN A 171 23.83 3.96 4.81
CA GLN A 171 25.05 4.35 5.54
C GLN A 171 25.18 5.86 5.67
N TRP A 172 24.86 6.62 4.62
CA TRP A 172 24.87 8.07 4.67
C TRP A 172 23.82 8.62 5.65
N LYS A 173 22.59 8.08 5.65
CA LYS A 173 21.51 8.49 6.55
C LYS A 173 21.88 8.22 8.02
N GLN A 174 22.38 7.01 8.33
CA GLN A 174 22.89 6.68 9.66
C GLN A 174 24.04 7.59 10.11
N ARG A 175 24.97 7.94 9.21
CA ARG A 175 26.05 8.89 9.50
C ARG A 175 25.53 10.30 9.79
N LYS A 176 24.47 10.72 9.08
CA LYS A 176 23.83 12.03 9.28
C LYS A 176 23.08 12.07 10.62
N GLU A 177 22.32 11.03 10.95
CA GLU A 177 21.61 10.91 12.23
C GLU A 177 22.59 10.88 13.40
N LYS A 178 23.66 10.09 13.34
CA LYS A 178 24.74 10.13 14.35
C LYS A 178 25.40 11.50 14.49
N ARG A 179 25.63 12.21 13.39
CA ARG A 179 26.19 13.58 13.45
C ARG A 179 25.23 14.57 14.11
N LEU A 180 23.92 14.39 13.90
CA LEU A 180 22.90 15.22 14.55
C LEU A 180 22.85 14.91 16.05
N GLU A 181 22.92 13.64 16.46
CA GLU A 181 22.98 13.24 17.87
C GLU A 181 24.24 13.77 18.59
N CYS A 182 25.40 13.79 17.92
CA CYS A 182 26.64 14.32 18.50
C CYS A 182 26.71 15.86 18.58
N ASN A 183 25.82 16.59 17.91
CA ASN A 183 25.79 18.06 17.95
C ASN A 183 24.80 18.62 18.99
N PHE A 184 24.12 17.75 19.75
CA PHE A 184 23.19 18.10 20.84
C PHE A 184 23.73 17.75 22.24
N LEU A 185 25.01 17.39 22.35
CA LEU A 185 25.78 17.23 23.60
C LEU A 185 26.88 18.28 23.65
#